data_AF-D0NU24-F1
#
_entry.id   AF-D0NU24-F1
#
_cell.length_a   1.000
_cell.length_b   1.000
_cell.length_c   1.000
_cell.angle_alpha   90.00
_cell.angle_beta   90.00
_cell.angle_gamma   90.00
#
_symmetry.space_group_name_H-M   'P 1'
#
loop_
_entity.id
_entity.type
_entity.pdbx_description
1 polymer ?
#
loop_
_entity_poly.entity_id
_entity_poly.type
_entity_poly.pdbx_seq_one_letter_code
_entity_poly.pdbx_strand_id
1 'polypeptide(L)'
;MYSGTFRWLESKVFPQFPPYPSQSVSLSAGWKQFLTSRSSSSAHVDLVATATYDASMLDALSFPITLLHVTQLLQLCTGPELRVLVIGASQKAEQRIWRITNYWNEVAAFYADAKVTLFFIGPEVDDRDETVKEDQPENLTVHHFKGTFGDFQDSQLFSDCTPETSIIIGYNTGFGNFVDSQRHELLFSWLPDLRRIAESKIPAIFTCANDYADMNGEFAVQSRIIGANMLLLPKQNPFSAASHFHEEEKRDTAWSRGSSFMYVVCGVDRTRRFQVELGDVKALQKRLDAELDIHLKDRLSRHFYKGTTPRFELMSGQQENEIVVAIHVPKMKSPSEQIAVDLTDSVLTVFVPGKYLLKTKLPFQVEEAAGSLQAMLTLPILRVALRKKVKY
;
A
#
# COMPACT_ATOMS: atom_id res chain seq x y z
N MET A 1 -23.07 -13.95 -2.84
CA MET A 1 -22.74 -12.67 -2.16
C MET A 1 -21.23 -12.53 -2.20
N TYR A 2 -20.69 -11.52 -2.90
CA TYR A 2 -19.24 -11.35 -3.10
C TYR A 2 -18.60 -10.70 -1.87
N SER A 3 -18.19 -11.50 -0.87
CA SER A 3 -17.23 -11.04 0.14
C SER A 3 -15.82 -11.52 -0.24
N GLY A 4 -15.08 -10.64 -0.91
CA GLY A 4 -13.69 -10.89 -1.29
C GLY A 4 -13.17 -9.76 -2.16
N THR A 5 -11.85 -9.53 -2.12
CA THR A 5 -11.10 -8.55 -2.92
C THR A 5 -11.36 -8.70 -4.43
N PHE A 6 -11.83 -9.87 -4.86
CA PHE A 6 -12.04 -10.22 -6.25
C PHE A 6 -13.49 -10.10 -6.70
N ARG A 7 -13.65 -9.55 -7.91
CA ARG A 7 -14.93 -9.23 -8.54
C ARG A 7 -15.26 -10.15 -9.71
N TRP A 8 -14.64 -11.33 -9.77
CA TRP A 8 -14.82 -12.27 -10.86
C TRP A 8 -15.35 -13.62 -10.38
N LEU A 9 -16.28 -14.17 -11.14
CA LEU A 9 -16.83 -15.51 -10.94
C LEU A 9 -15.74 -16.58 -11.02
N GLU A 10 -15.96 -17.74 -10.41
CA GLU A 10 -15.08 -18.92 -10.52
C GLU A 10 -14.81 -19.31 -11.98
N SER A 11 -15.80 -19.12 -12.85
CA SER A 11 -15.71 -19.34 -14.29
C SER A 11 -14.86 -18.33 -15.08
N LYS A 12 -14.28 -17.31 -14.42
CA LYS A 12 -13.45 -16.31 -15.09
C LYS A 12 -12.20 -16.96 -15.68
N VAL A 13 -12.08 -16.88 -17.00
CA VAL A 13 -10.85 -17.18 -17.73
C VAL A 13 -10.04 -15.90 -17.86
N PHE A 14 -8.80 -15.94 -17.39
CA PHE A 14 -7.85 -14.83 -17.48
C PHE A 14 -7.04 -14.93 -18.77
N PRO A 15 -6.65 -13.79 -19.36
CA PRO A 15 -5.69 -13.78 -20.45
C PRO A 15 -4.39 -14.47 -20.03
N GLN A 16 -3.88 -15.40 -20.84
CA GLN A 16 -2.57 -15.99 -20.59
C GLN A 16 -1.47 -14.96 -20.82
N PHE A 17 -0.49 -14.91 -19.94
CA PHE A 17 0.67 -14.04 -20.12
C PHE A 17 1.67 -14.73 -21.05
N PRO A 18 2.23 -14.05 -22.06
CA PRO A 18 3.20 -14.66 -22.97
C PRO A 18 4.48 -15.03 -22.21
N PRO A 19 5.36 -15.88 -22.77
CA PRO A 19 6.68 -16.15 -22.19
C PRO A 19 7.46 -14.88 -21.87
N TYR A 20 8.34 -14.95 -20.87
CA TYR A 20 9.13 -13.79 -20.45
C TYR A 20 10.06 -13.34 -21.58
N PRO A 21 10.14 -12.02 -21.88
CA PRO A 21 10.93 -11.57 -23.01
C PRO A 21 12.42 -11.62 -22.65
N SER A 22 13.28 -11.73 -23.66
CA SER A 22 14.74 -11.64 -23.46
C SER A 22 15.21 -10.23 -23.09
N GLN A 23 14.37 -9.21 -23.28
CA GLN A 23 14.68 -7.82 -22.98
C GLN A 23 14.32 -7.47 -21.53
N SER A 24 14.94 -6.41 -21.00
CA SER A 24 14.64 -5.92 -19.66
C SER A 24 13.20 -5.40 -19.55
N VAL A 25 12.48 -5.86 -18.53
CA VAL A 25 11.13 -5.39 -18.18
C VAL A 25 11.22 -4.26 -17.15
N SER A 26 10.42 -3.22 -17.33
CA SER A 26 10.45 -2.01 -16.48
C SER A 26 9.28 -1.95 -15.50
N LEU A 27 9.58 -1.69 -14.23
CA LEU A 27 8.59 -1.49 -13.16
C LEU A 27 8.52 -0.02 -12.67
N SER A 28 9.12 0.93 -13.40
CA SER A 28 9.36 2.29 -12.89
C SER A 28 8.16 3.25 -12.98
N ALA A 29 7.25 3.08 -13.94
CA ALA A 29 6.15 4.03 -14.20
C ALA A 29 4.77 3.35 -14.32
N GLY A 30 4.56 2.26 -13.58
CA GLY A 30 3.25 1.61 -13.47
C GLY A 30 2.84 0.79 -14.69
N TRP A 31 1.55 0.46 -14.75
CA TRP A 31 0.99 -0.53 -15.69
C TRP A 31 1.36 -0.31 -17.14
N LYS A 32 1.17 0.90 -17.68
CA LYS A 32 1.42 1.16 -19.10
C LYS A 32 2.86 0.84 -19.49
N GLN A 33 3.84 1.34 -18.73
CA GLN A 33 5.24 1.09 -19.03
C GLN A 33 5.60 -0.39 -18.87
N PHE A 34 5.13 -1.03 -17.79
CA PHE A 34 5.34 -2.46 -17.57
C PHE A 34 4.83 -3.28 -18.74
N LEU A 35 3.54 -3.14 -19.08
CA LEU A 35 2.90 -3.89 -20.16
C LEU A 35 3.58 -3.62 -21.50
N THR A 36 3.92 -2.37 -21.83
CA THR A 36 4.65 -2.05 -23.06
C THR A 36 6.03 -2.71 -23.10
N SER A 37 6.78 -2.72 -22.00
CA SER A 37 8.10 -3.37 -21.94
C SER A 37 8.02 -4.91 -21.95
N ARG A 38 6.89 -5.45 -21.48
CA ARG A 38 6.63 -6.89 -21.40
C ARG A 38 6.02 -7.45 -22.69
N SER A 39 5.41 -6.59 -23.52
CA SER A 39 4.94 -6.93 -24.86
C SER A 39 6.12 -7.38 -25.71
N SER A 40 5.95 -8.50 -26.40
CA SER A 40 6.97 -9.04 -27.31
C SER A 40 6.58 -8.81 -28.76
N SER A 41 7.47 -8.19 -29.53
CA SER A 41 7.31 -8.06 -30.99
C SER A 41 7.27 -9.43 -31.69
N SER A 42 7.93 -10.46 -31.13
CA SER A 42 8.00 -11.80 -31.74
C SER A 42 6.73 -12.64 -31.54
N ALA A 43 5.92 -12.33 -30.52
CA ALA A 43 4.69 -13.05 -30.22
C ALA A 43 3.44 -12.35 -30.79
N HIS A 44 3.59 -11.16 -31.39
CA HIS A 44 2.46 -10.28 -31.79
C HIS A 44 1.45 -10.01 -30.66
N VAL A 45 1.87 -10.09 -29.40
CA VAL A 45 1.01 -9.84 -28.24
C VAL A 45 1.21 -8.41 -27.74
N ASP A 46 0.17 -7.59 -27.89
CA ASP A 46 0.09 -6.26 -27.27
C ASP A 46 -0.66 -6.37 -25.94
N LEU A 47 0.11 -6.43 -24.84
CA LEU A 47 -0.45 -6.55 -23.49
C LEU A 47 -1.17 -5.29 -23.02
N VAL A 48 -0.88 -4.12 -23.60
CA VAL A 48 -1.63 -2.89 -23.31
C VAL A 48 -3.03 -3.00 -23.90
N ALA A 49 -3.13 -3.47 -25.15
CA ALA A 49 -4.42 -3.74 -25.78
C ALA A 49 -5.18 -4.85 -25.04
N THR A 50 -4.51 -5.94 -24.63
CA THR A 50 -5.12 -7.01 -23.84
C THR A 50 -5.70 -6.50 -22.53
N ALA A 51 -4.93 -5.72 -21.76
CA ALA A 51 -5.41 -5.16 -20.50
C ALA A 51 -6.52 -4.12 -20.67
N THR A 52 -6.55 -3.42 -21.81
CA THR A 52 -7.63 -2.48 -22.16
C THR A 52 -8.93 -3.23 -22.46
N TYR A 53 -8.83 -4.38 -23.13
CA TYR A 53 -9.98 -5.23 -23.44
C TYR A 53 -10.47 -6.01 -22.22
N ASP A 54 -9.56 -6.55 -21.41
CA ASP A 54 -9.84 -7.35 -20.23
C ASP A 54 -9.03 -6.89 -19.01
N ALA A 55 -9.53 -5.86 -18.33
CA ALA A 55 -8.87 -5.25 -17.19
C ALA A 55 -8.73 -6.18 -15.96
N SER A 56 -9.45 -7.30 -15.90
CA SER A 56 -9.30 -8.30 -14.82
C SER A 56 -7.89 -8.87 -14.72
N MET A 57 -7.18 -8.90 -15.84
CA MET A 57 -5.78 -9.22 -15.92
C MET A 57 -4.94 -8.36 -14.97
N LEU A 58 -5.26 -7.07 -14.84
CA LEU A 58 -4.53 -6.15 -13.95
C LEU A 58 -4.80 -6.44 -12.48
N ASP A 59 -6.03 -6.83 -12.10
CA ASP A 59 -6.26 -7.17 -10.69
C ASP A 59 -5.52 -8.44 -10.30
N ALA A 60 -5.41 -9.44 -11.18
CA ALA A 60 -4.63 -10.64 -10.90
C ALA A 60 -3.11 -10.41 -10.98
N LEU A 61 -2.60 -9.64 -11.96
CA LEU A 61 -1.19 -9.26 -12.05
C LEU A 61 -0.76 -8.35 -10.90
N SER A 62 -1.68 -7.60 -10.28
CA SER A 62 -1.35 -6.69 -9.16
C SER A 62 -0.65 -7.42 -8.01
N PHE A 63 -0.83 -8.73 -7.88
CA PHE A 63 -0.20 -9.54 -6.85
C PHE A 63 1.32 -9.66 -7.10
N PRO A 64 1.80 -10.43 -8.10
CA PRO A 64 3.23 -10.62 -8.32
C PRO A 64 3.93 -9.31 -8.72
N ILE A 65 3.28 -8.41 -9.45
CA ILE A 65 3.95 -7.18 -9.94
C ILE A 65 4.15 -6.16 -8.83
N THR A 66 3.24 -6.06 -7.85
CA THR A 66 3.46 -5.21 -6.67
C THR A 66 4.64 -5.72 -5.84
N LEU A 67 4.75 -7.04 -5.67
CA LEU A 67 5.90 -7.67 -5.01
C LEU A 67 7.20 -7.24 -5.71
N LEU A 68 7.31 -7.51 -7.01
CA LEU A 68 8.52 -7.20 -7.79
C LEU A 68 8.87 -5.71 -7.77
N HIS A 69 7.88 -4.83 -7.87
CA HIS A 69 8.11 -3.39 -7.79
C HIS A 69 8.74 -2.99 -6.46
N VAL A 70 8.21 -3.52 -5.36
CA VAL A 70 8.70 -3.19 -4.02
C VAL A 70 10.08 -3.79 -3.76
N THR A 71 10.33 -5.03 -4.18
CA THR A 71 11.65 -5.66 -4.02
C THR A 71 12.71 -4.91 -4.81
N GLN A 72 12.41 -4.49 -6.04
CA GLN A 72 13.32 -3.67 -6.84
C GLN A 72 13.54 -2.28 -6.23
N LEU A 73 12.47 -1.62 -5.79
CA LEU A 73 12.53 -0.27 -5.19
C LEU A 73 13.40 -0.22 -3.94
N LEU A 74 13.37 -1.28 -3.12
CA LEU A 74 14.07 -1.35 -1.84
C LEU A 74 15.33 -2.22 -1.87
N GLN A 75 15.66 -2.78 -3.04
CA GLN A 75 16.77 -3.71 -3.27
C GLN A 75 16.77 -4.88 -2.27
N LEU A 76 15.63 -5.56 -2.17
CA LEU A 76 15.44 -6.69 -1.26
C LEU A 76 15.79 -8.02 -1.92
N CYS A 77 16.42 -8.91 -1.15
CA CYS A 77 16.70 -10.31 -1.50
C CYS A 77 17.38 -10.47 -2.86
N THR A 78 18.54 -9.83 -3.05
CA THR A 78 19.35 -9.90 -4.28
C THR A 78 20.29 -11.12 -4.32
N GLY A 79 20.08 -12.09 -3.43
CA GLY A 79 20.90 -13.29 -3.31
C GLY A 79 20.46 -14.41 -4.27
N PRO A 80 21.11 -15.58 -4.20
CA PRO A 80 20.79 -16.74 -5.03
C PRO A 80 19.51 -17.47 -4.60
N GLU A 81 18.86 -17.04 -3.52
CA GLU A 81 17.63 -17.63 -3.00
C GLU A 81 16.63 -16.53 -2.65
N LEU A 82 15.37 -16.76 -3.01
CA LEU A 82 14.24 -15.91 -2.68
C LEU A 82 13.09 -16.78 -2.14
N ARG A 83 12.63 -16.46 -0.93
CA ARG A 83 11.43 -17.05 -0.31
C ARG A 83 10.37 -15.97 -0.18
N VAL A 84 9.21 -16.18 -0.79
CA VAL A 84 8.07 -15.27 -0.70
C VAL A 84 7.01 -15.92 0.17
N LEU A 85 6.74 -15.32 1.32
CA LEU A 85 5.74 -15.75 2.30
C LEU A 85 4.46 -14.93 2.09
N VAL A 86 3.53 -15.46 1.30
CA VAL A 86 2.23 -14.83 1.03
C VAL A 86 1.29 -15.13 2.20
N ILE A 87 1.15 -14.19 3.12
CA ILE A 87 0.40 -14.34 4.38
C ILE A 87 -1.04 -13.85 4.23
N GLY A 88 -1.96 -14.47 4.97
CA GLY A 88 -3.39 -14.22 4.83
C GLY A 88 -3.94 -14.70 3.49
N ALA A 89 -3.24 -15.62 2.82
CA ALA A 89 -3.66 -16.15 1.54
C ALA A 89 -4.99 -16.93 1.68
N SER A 90 -5.81 -16.91 0.64
CA SER A 90 -7.00 -17.76 0.56
C SER A 90 -7.09 -18.53 -0.75
N GLN A 91 -7.79 -19.66 -0.71
CA GLN A 91 -8.12 -20.47 -1.88
C GLN A 91 -8.85 -19.67 -2.96
N LYS A 92 -9.62 -18.63 -2.58
CA LYS A 92 -10.43 -17.82 -3.50
C LYS A 92 -9.64 -16.72 -4.21
N ALA A 93 -8.40 -16.52 -3.80
CA ALA A 93 -7.65 -15.29 -4.04
C ALA A 93 -6.24 -15.58 -4.58
N GLU A 94 -5.22 -15.45 -3.72
CA GLU A 94 -3.81 -15.60 -4.05
C GLU A 94 -3.52 -16.98 -4.64
N GLN A 95 -4.03 -18.03 -3.97
CA GLN A 95 -3.89 -19.42 -4.42
C GLN A 95 -4.66 -19.64 -5.73
N ARG A 96 -5.85 -19.04 -5.88
CA ARG A 96 -6.62 -19.13 -7.13
C ARG A 96 -5.85 -18.55 -8.31
N ILE A 97 -5.26 -17.37 -8.17
CA ILE A 97 -4.47 -16.72 -9.23
C ILE A 97 -3.34 -17.65 -9.65
N TRP A 98 -2.61 -18.22 -8.68
CA TRP A 98 -1.57 -19.19 -8.98
C TRP A 98 -2.07 -20.42 -9.73
N ARG A 99 -3.20 -21.01 -9.32
CA ARG A 99 -3.79 -22.19 -9.96
C ARG A 99 -4.16 -21.94 -11.44
N ILE A 100 -4.82 -20.82 -11.71
CA ILE A 100 -5.52 -20.62 -12.99
C ILE A 100 -4.79 -19.69 -13.97
N THR A 101 -3.71 -19.02 -13.54
CA THR A 101 -2.90 -18.15 -14.40
C THR A 101 -1.42 -18.45 -14.23
N ASN A 102 -0.61 -17.96 -15.17
CA ASN A 102 0.84 -18.05 -15.13
C ASN A 102 1.51 -16.79 -14.57
N TYR A 103 0.77 -15.92 -13.89
CA TYR A 103 1.25 -14.59 -13.52
C TYR A 103 2.34 -14.62 -12.44
N TRP A 104 2.30 -15.60 -11.53
CA TRP A 104 3.35 -15.78 -10.53
C TRP A 104 4.70 -16.20 -11.14
N ASN A 105 4.71 -16.71 -12.38
CA ASN A 105 5.95 -17.03 -13.09
C ASN A 105 6.80 -15.78 -13.36
N GLU A 106 6.19 -14.58 -13.37
CA GLU A 106 6.93 -13.32 -13.46
C GLU A 106 7.94 -13.17 -12.32
N VAL A 107 7.65 -13.69 -11.13
CA VAL A 107 8.60 -13.65 -10.00
C VAL A 107 9.84 -14.49 -10.31
N ALA A 108 9.62 -15.72 -10.77
CA ALA A 108 10.70 -16.63 -11.13
C ALA A 108 11.54 -16.12 -12.31
N ALA A 109 10.90 -15.48 -13.29
CA ALA A 109 11.59 -14.90 -14.44
C ALA A 109 12.38 -13.63 -14.09
N PHE A 110 11.88 -12.79 -13.18
CA PHE A 110 12.61 -11.62 -12.69
C PHE A 110 13.83 -12.01 -11.84
N TYR A 111 13.74 -13.15 -11.16
CA TYR A 111 14.80 -13.76 -10.35
C TYR A 111 15.38 -15.01 -11.02
N ALA A 112 15.68 -14.94 -12.32
CA ALA A 112 16.10 -16.09 -13.13
C ALA A 112 17.34 -16.81 -12.58
N ASP A 113 18.27 -16.08 -11.96
CA ASP A 113 19.50 -16.62 -11.39
C ASP A 113 19.35 -17.11 -9.93
N ALA A 114 18.13 -17.06 -9.37
CA ALA A 114 17.85 -17.47 -8.00
C ALA A 114 16.85 -18.62 -7.94
N LYS A 115 16.96 -19.41 -6.88
CA LYS A 115 15.93 -20.37 -6.49
C LYS A 115 14.79 -19.62 -5.81
N VAL A 116 13.60 -19.67 -6.40
CA VAL A 116 12.40 -19.01 -5.89
C VAL A 116 11.48 -20.03 -5.21
N THR A 117 11.07 -19.75 -3.98
CA THR A 117 10.07 -20.53 -3.26
C THR A 117 8.90 -19.64 -2.85
N LEU A 118 7.68 -19.98 -3.29
CA LEU A 118 6.45 -19.31 -2.87
C LEU A 118 5.74 -20.14 -1.82
N PHE A 119 5.38 -19.53 -0.70
CA PHE A 119 4.52 -20.11 0.31
C PHE A 119 3.20 -19.35 0.35
N PHE A 120 2.09 -20.02 0.08
CA PHE A 120 0.75 -19.50 0.35
C PHE A 120 0.33 -19.93 1.76
N ILE A 121 0.23 -18.96 2.67
CA ILE A 121 0.00 -19.16 4.11
C ILE A 121 -1.30 -18.49 4.50
N GLY A 122 -2.27 -19.27 4.95
CA GLY A 122 -3.51 -18.71 5.47
C GLY A 122 -4.52 -19.77 5.93
N PRO A 123 -5.49 -19.39 6.79
CA PRO A 123 -6.49 -20.32 7.32
C PRO A 123 -7.43 -20.86 6.24
N GLU A 124 -7.57 -20.13 5.13
CA GLU A 124 -8.41 -20.47 3.99
C GLU A 124 -7.63 -21.10 2.83
N VAL A 125 -6.33 -21.39 3.01
CA VAL A 125 -5.54 -22.12 2.02
C VAL A 125 -5.97 -23.58 1.98
N ASP A 126 -6.02 -24.13 0.77
CA ASP A 126 -6.19 -25.56 0.55
C ASP A 126 -4.81 -26.21 0.41
N ASP A 127 -4.37 -26.85 1.50
CA ASP A 127 -3.05 -27.46 1.68
C ASP A 127 -2.89 -28.83 1.02
N ARG A 128 -3.99 -29.40 0.52
CA ARG A 128 -4.00 -30.66 -0.26
C ARG A 128 -3.85 -30.43 -1.76
N ASP A 129 -3.57 -29.20 -2.15
CA ASP A 129 -3.38 -28.82 -3.52
C ASP A 129 -2.01 -29.28 -4.02
N GLU A 130 -2.02 -30.40 -4.74
CA GLU A 130 -0.83 -30.99 -5.38
C GLU A 130 -0.73 -30.60 -6.86
N THR A 131 -1.42 -29.53 -7.30
CA THR A 131 -1.41 -29.12 -8.70
C THR A 131 0.00 -28.76 -9.15
N VAL A 132 0.57 -29.58 -10.04
CA VAL A 132 1.80 -29.25 -10.75
C VAL A 132 1.42 -28.58 -12.06
N LYS A 133 1.87 -27.34 -12.27
CA LYS A 133 1.61 -26.62 -13.52
C LYS A 133 2.66 -26.99 -14.57
N GLU A 134 2.19 -27.38 -15.75
CA GLU A 134 3.07 -27.72 -16.89
C GLU A 134 3.98 -26.56 -17.30
N ASP A 135 3.52 -25.32 -17.10
CA ASP A 135 4.24 -24.09 -17.44
C ASP A 135 5.03 -23.49 -16.27
N GLN A 136 5.21 -24.24 -15.16
CA GLN A 136 5.97 -23.76 -14.02
C GLN A 136 7.47 -23.72 -14.33
N PRO A 137 8.15 -22.57 -14.11
CA PRO A 137 9.60 -22.47 -14.28
C PRO A 137 10.36 -23.44 -13.36
N GLU A 138 11.48 -23.99 -13.85
CA GLU A 138 12.30 -24.96 -13.09
C GLU A 138 12.87 -24.38 -11.79
N ASN A 139 13.14 -23.06 -11.75
CA ASN A 139 13.65 -22.37 -10.56
C ASN A 139 12.54 -21.98 -9.56
N LEU A 140 11.27 -22.32 -9.83
CA LEU A 140 10.12 -22.00 -8.97
C LEU A 140 9.60 -23.23 -8.24
N THR A 141 9.56 -23.16 -6.91
CA THR A 141 8.88 -24.13 -6.05
C THR A 141 7.72 -23.46 -5.32
N VAL A 142 6.60 -24.16 -5.15
CA VAL A 142 5.40 -23.62 -4.50
C VAL A 142 4.94 -24.55 -3.39
N HIS A 143 4.56 -23.97 -2.26
CA HIS A 143 4.03 -24.68 -1.10
C HIS A 143 2.74 -24.01 -0.62
N HIS A 144 1.85 -24.82 -0.07
CA HIS A 144 0.60 -24.40 0.54
C HIS A 144 0.60 -24.78 2.01
N PHE A 145 0.29 -23.81 2.87
CA PHE A 145 0.25 -24.02 4.32
C PHE A 145 -1.06 -23.47 4.88
N LYS A 146 -1.88 -24.36 5.42
CA LYS A 146 -3.12 -23.99 6.07
C LYS A 146 -2.88 -23.64 7.54
N GLY A 147 -2.90 -22.34 7.83
CA GLY A 147 -2.68 -21.82 9.17
C GLY A 147 -2.36 -20.33 9.16
N THR A 148 -2.18 -19.77 10.36
CA THR A 148 -1.72 -18.40 10.55
C THR A 148 -0.22 -18.26 10.26
N PHE A 149 0.31 -17.02 10.21
CA PHE A 149 1.76 -16.84 10.11
C PHE A 149 2.47 -17.38 11.35
N GLY A 150 1.86 -17.26 12.53
CA GLY A 150 2.36 -17.88 13.75
C GLY A 150 2.51 -19.39 13.64
N ASP A 151 1.47 -20.08 13.14
CA ASP A 151 1.51 -21.53 12.93
C ASP A 151 2.61 -21.93 11.92
N PHE A 152 2.77 -21.14 10.86
CA PHE A 152 3.85 -21.36 9.88
C PHE A 152 5.24 -21.18 10.50
N GLN A 153 5.41 -20.13 11.31
CA GLN A 153 6.67 -19.84 11.99
C GLN A 153 7.08 -20.95 12.98
N ASP A 154 6.11 -21.62 13.59
CA ASP A 154 6.35 -22.73 14.51
C ASP A 154 6.60 -24.07 13.78
N SER A 155 6.47 -24.09 12.44
CA SER A 155 6.67 -25.26 11.60
C SER A 155 8.12 -25.41 11.10
N GLN A 156 8.49 -26.61 10.64
CA GLN A 156 9.81 -26.86 10.02
C GLN A 156 10.02 -26.07 8.72
N LEU A 157 8.96 -25.66 8.02
CA LEU A 157 9.06 -24.91 6.76
C LEU A 157 9.65 -23.51 6.96
N PHE A 158 9.61 -22.98 8.19
CA PHE A 158 10.17 -21.67 8.51
C PHE A 158 11.67 -21.71 8.84
N SER A 159 12.29 -22.89 9.06
CA SER A 159 13.68 -22.98 9.55
C SER A 159 14.69 -22.23 8.68
N ASP A 160 14.44 -22.22 7.36
CA ASP A 160 15.35 -21.64 6.36
C ASP A 160 14.93 -20.21 5.96
N CYS A 161 13.93 -19.64 6.65
CA CYS A 161 13.48 -18.28 6.41
C CYS A 161 14.36 -17.28 7.17
N THR A 162 15.09 -16.44 6.43
CA THR A 162 15.97 -15.40 6.99
C THR A 162 15.60 -14.02 6.45
N PRO A 163 15.93 -12.91 7.16
CA PRO A 163 15.74 -11.56 6.64
C PRO A 163 16.44 -11.27 5.31
N GLU A 164 17.51 -12.01 4.99
CA GLU A 164 18.29 -11.84 3.77
C GLU A 164 17.69 -12.57 2.57
N THR A 165 17.06 -13.72 2.78
CA THR A 165 16.51 -14.58 1.73
C THR A 165 14.99 -14.55 1.62
N SER A 166 14.29 -13.95 2.58
CA SER A 166 12.84 -14.05 2.69
C SER A 166 12.15 -12.68 2.63
N ILE A 167 10.93 -12.67 2.11
CA ILE A 167 10.03 -11.52 2.05
C ILE A 167 8.64 -11.99 2.44
N ILE A 168 8.00 -11.27 3.35
CA ILE A 168 6.60 -11.47 3.71
C ILE A 168 5.75 -10.52 2.87
N ILE A 169 4.59 -10.98 2.38
CA ILE A 169 3.62 -10.12 1.72
C ILE A 169 2.19 -10.46 2.11
N GLY A 170 1.44 -9.46 2.59
CA GLY A 170 0.01 -9.54 2.87
C GLY A 170 -0.75 -8.64 1.90
N TYR A 171 -1.63 -9.23 1.08
CA TYR A 171 -2.45 -8.47 0.13
C TYR A 171 -3.79 -8.13 0.74
N ASN A 172 -4.16 -6.84 0.71
CA ASN A 172 -5.49 -6.38 1.12
C ASN A 172 -5.97 -6.95 2.46
N THR A 173 -5.09 -6.95 3.47
CA THR A 173 -5.28 -7.70 4.71
C THR A 173 -6.47 -7.23 5.55
N GLY A 174 -6.90 -5.97 5.38
CA GLY A 174 -8.16 -5.45 5.90
C GLY A 174 -8.18 -5.22 7.41
N PHE A 175 -7.08 -5.46 8.13
CA PHE A 175 -7.01 -5.26 9.58
C PHE A 175 -7.08 -3.78 9.99
N GLY A 176 -7.07 -2.85 9.04
CA GLY A 176 -7.30 -1.41 9.25
C GLY A 176 -8.77 -0.97 9.16
N ASN A 177 -9.66 -1.82 8.62
CA ASN A 177 -11.05 -1.45 8.30
C ASN A 177 -11.90 -1.06 9.53
N PHE A 178 -11.44 -1.36 10.74
CA PHE A 178 -12.12 -0.99 11.98
C PHE A 178 -12.31 0.52 12.15
N VAL A 179 -11.48 1.35 11.49
CA VAL A 179 -11.57 2.82 11.55
C VAL A 179 -12.90 3.33 11.01
N ASP A 180 -13.41 2.73 9.93
CA ASP A 180 -14.67 3.13 9.30
C ASP A 180 -15.83 2.24 9.77
N SER A 181 -15.61 0.92 9.80
CA SER A 181 -16.66 -0.06 10.12
C SER A 181 -16.98 -0.21 11.62
N GLN A 182 -16.10 0.27 12.51
CA GLN A 182 -16.13 0.01 13.96
C GLN A 182 -16.08 -1.49 14.35
N ARG A 183 -15.73 -2.37 13.40
CA ARG A 183 -15.58 -3.82 13.61
C ARG A 183 -14.12 -4.18 13.81
N HIS A 184 -13.78 -4.76 14.95
CA HIS A 184 -12.40 -4.95 15.38
C HIS A 184 -11.95 -6.41 15.32
N GLU A 185 -12.84 -7.34 15.00
CA GLU A 185 -12.61 -8.79 15.05
C GLU A 185 -11.44 -9.19 14.15
N LEU A 186 -11.42 -8.65 12.93
CA LEU A 186 -10.34 -8.91 11.97
C LEU A 186 -9.00 -8.35 12.46
N LEU A 187 -8.98 -7.15 13.04
CA LEU A 187 -7.75 -6.63 13.65
C LEU A 187 -7.25 -7.57 14.76
N PHE A 188 -8.13 -7.96 15.67
CA PHE A 188 -7.75 -8.82 16.79
C PHE A 188 -7.27 -10.20 16.35
N SER A 189 -7.81 -10.77 15.26
CA SER A 189 -7.28 -12.02 14.69
C SER A 189 -5.89 -11.85 14.10
N TRP A 190 -5.57 -10.69 13.53
CA TRP A 190 -4.25 -10.39 12.94
C TRP A 190 -3.19 -9.98 13.97
N LEU A 191 -3.56 -9.41 15.11
CA LEU A 191 -2.61 -8.82 16.08
C LEU A 191 -1.48 -9.77 16.54
N PRO A 192 -1.72 -11.06 16.87
CA PRO A 192 -0.65 -11.99 17.22
C PRO A 192 0.38 -12.16 16.11
N ASP A 193 -0.08 -12.35 14.87
CA ASP A 193 0.77 -12.50 13.69
C ASP A 193 1.52 -11.22 13.36
N LEU A 194 0.87 -10.05 13.41
CA LEU A 194 1.52 -8.76 13.16
C LEU A 194 2.71 -8.52 14.11
N ARG A 195 2.61 -8.97 15.36
CA ARG A 195 3.72 -8.93 16.32
C ARG A 195 4.86 -9.86 15.90
N ARG A 196 4.55 -11.11 15.57
CA ARG A 196 5.52 -12.12 15.11
C ARG A 196 6.22 -11.69 13.81
N ILE A 197 5.47 -11.16 12.85
CA ILE A 197 5.99 -10.59 11.60
C ILE A 197 7.02 -9.48 11.90
N ALA A 198 6.66 -8.51 12.74
CA ALA A 198 7.58 -7.43 13.10
C ALA A 198 8.82 -7.93 13.87
N GLU A 199 8.66 -8.95 14.72
CA GLU A 199 9.75 -9.58 15.49
C GLU A 199 10.70 -10.41 14.62
N SER A 200 10.20 -11.01 13.53
CA SER A 200 11.00 -11.82 12.59
C SER A 200 12.13 -11.04 11.92
N LYS A 201 12.00 -9.71 11.83
CA LYS A 201 12.86 -8.79 11.07
C LYS A 201 12.88 -9.06 9.56
N ILE A 202 12.09 -10.01 9.05
CA ILE A 202 11.91 -10.21 7.63
C ILE A 202 11.14 -9.00 7.06
N PRO A 203 11.57 -8.40 5.93
CA PRO A 203 10.80 -7.34 5.28
C PRO A 203 9.38 -7.81 4.96
N ALA A 204 8.38 -7.08 5.44
CA ALA A 204 6.97 -7.40 5.24
C ALA A 204 6.27 -6.30 4.46
N ILE A 205 5.78 -6.66 3.28
CA ILE A 205 5.05 -5.80 2.35
C ILE A 205 3.55 -5.96 2.63
N PHE A 206 2.84 -4.84 2.70
CA PHE A 206 1.39 -4.84 2.86
C PHE A 206 0.75 -3.98 1.79
N THR A 207 -0.38 -4.43 1.26
CA THR A 207 -1.21 -3.65 0.34
C THR A 207 -2.58 -3.37 0.95
N CYS A 208 -3.13 -2.18 0.68
CA CYS A 208 -4.42 -1.73 1.22
C CYS A 208 -5.41 -1.43 0.08
N ALA A 209 -6.71 -1.62 0.31
CA ALA A 209 -7.73 -1.43 -0.73
C ALA A 209 -8.12 0.05 -0.93
N ASN A 210 -7.99 0.87 0.11
CA ASN A 210 -8.32 2.29 0.10
C ASN A 210 -7.43 3.07 1.11
N ASP A 211 -7.46 4.40 1.02
CA ASP A 211 -6.74 5.28 1.94
C ASP A 211 -7.54 5.70 3.17
N TYR A 212 -8.87 5.82 3.05
CA TYR A 212 -9.68 6.35 4.14
C TYR A 212 -9.83 5.39 5.32
N ALA A 213 -9.99 4.08 5.07
CA ALA A 213 -10.17 3.07 6.11
C ALA A 213 -8.91 2.20 6.28
N ASP A 214 -8.57 1.40 5.27
CA ASP A 214 -7.53 0.37 5.38
C ASP A 214 -6.16 1.00 5.63
N MET A 215 -5.66 1.85 4.73
CA MET A 215 -4.30 2.39 4.87
C MET A 215 -4.12 3.17 6.17
N ASN A 216 -5.08 4.04 6.51
CA ASN A 216 -5.02 4.82 7.75
C ASN A 216 -5.05 3.94 9.00
N GLY A 217 -5.97 2.96 9.04
CA GLY A 217 -6.10 2.04 10.16
C GLY A 217 -4.90 1.11 10.30
N GLU A 218 -4.48 0.48 9.20
CA GLU A 218 -3.31 -0.41 9.19
C GLU A 218 -2.04 0.33 9.58
N PHE A 219 -1.81 1.53 9.02
CA PHE A 219 -0.65 2.35 9.38
C PHE A 219 -0.69 2.80 10.84
N ALA A 220 -1.87 3.13 11.38
CA ALA A 220 -2.03 3.46 12.79
C ALA A 220 -1.71 2.26 13.69
N VAL A 221 -2.18 1.06 13.34
CA VAL A 221 -1.86 -0.19 14.06
C VAL A 221 -0.36 -0.45 14.03
N GLN A 222 0.26 -0.41 12.86
CA GLN A 222 1.69 -0.66 12.70
C GLN A 222 2.54 0.34 13.48
N SER A 223 2.22 1.63 13.38
CA SER A 223 3.01 2.69 14.03
C SER A 223 2.78 2.83 15.54
N ARG A 224 1.55 2.58 16.03
CA ARG A 224 1.15 2.87 17.43
C ARG A 224 0.97 1.66 18.33
N ILE A 225 0.64 0.51 17.74
CA ILE A 225 0.35 -0.73 18.46
C ILE A 225 1.51 -1.69 18.34
N ILE A 226 1.88 -2.04 17.11
CA ILE A 226 2.99 -2.95 16.85
C ILE A 226 4.33 -2.26 17.16
N GLY A 227 4.43 -0.98 16.84
CA GLY A 227 5.70 -0.24 16.91
C GLY A 227 6.63 -0.61 15.77
N ALA A 228 6.10 -1.10 14.65
CA ALA A 228 6.87 -1.53 13.49
C ALA A 228 7.71 -0.38 12.92
N ASN A 229 8.93 -0.70 12.45
CA ASN A 229 9.75 0.26 11.72
C ASN A 229 9.35 0.25 10.25
N MET A 230 9.21 1.43 9.66
CA MET A 230 8.79 1.59 8.26
C MET A 230 10.02 1.54 7.35
N LEU A 231 10.12 0.48 6.55
CA LEU A 231 11.10 0.39 5.48
C LEU A 231 10.69 1.25 4.27
N LEU A 232 9.38 1.35 4.06
CA LEU A 232 8.71 2.21 3.08
C LEU A 232 7.43 2.76 3.74
N LEU A 233 7.33 4.09 3.88
CA LEU A 233 6.09 4.73 4.31
C LEU A 233 4.95 4.51 3.30
N PRO A 234 3.68 4.56 3.73
CA PRO A 234 2.55 4.42 2.83
C PRO A 234 2.65 5.31 1.58
N LYS A 235 2.34 4.73 0.43
CA LYS A 235 2.21 5.43 -0.85
C LYS A 235 1.21 4.71 -1.74
N GLN A 236 0.74 5.41 -2.77
CA GLN A 236 -0.02 4.77 -3.84
C GLN A 236 0.83 3.70 -4.52
N ASN A 237 0.19 2.58 -4.81
CA ASN A 237 0.78 1.50 -5.57
C ASN A 237 0.58 1.77 -7.07
N PRO A 238 1.64 1.87 -7.88
CA PRO A 238 1.51 2.05 -9.33
C PRO A 238 0.96 0.82 -10.06
N PHE A 239 0.85 -0.32 -9.37
CA PHE A 239 0.35 -1.60 -9.89
C PHE A 239 -0.91 -2.07 -9.15
N SER A 240 -1.82 -1.15 -8.83
CA SER A 240 -3.11 -1.47 -8.23
C SER A 240 -4.01 -2.26 -9.19
N ALA A 241 -5.01 -2.96 -8.65
CA ALA A 241 -6.11 -3.50 -9.45
C ALA A 241 -6.78 -2.41 -10.30
N ALA A 242 -7.44 -2.82 -11.39
CA ALA A 242 -8.28 -1.97 -12.22
C ALA A 242 -9.74 -1.94 -11.76
N SER A 243 -10.25 -3.05 -11.21
CA SER A 243 -11.62 -3.15 -10.71
C SER A 243 -11.83 -2.34 -9.42
N HIS A 244 -12.93 -1.59 -9.37
CA HIS A 244 -13.34 -0.83 -8.18
C HIS A 244 -14.66 -1.40 -7.64
N PHE A 245 -14.78 -1.43 -6.33
CA PHE A 245 -16.06 -1.65 -5.65
C PHE A 245 -16.54 -0.35 -5.07
N HIS A 246 -17.85 -0.15 -5.14
CA HIS A 246 -18.55 0.94 -4.50
C HIS A 246 -19.61 0.33 -3.59
N GLU A 247 -19.72 0.83 -2.37
CA GLU A 247 -20.88 0.49 -1.54
C GLU A 247 -22.16 0.99 -2.21
N GLU A 248 -23.25 0.25 -2.03
CA GLU A 248 -24.57 0.62 -2.54
C GLU A 248 -24.91 2.04 -2.04
N GLU A 249 -25.36 2.91 -2.95
CA GLU A 249 -25.68 4.32 -2.68
C GLU A 249 -24.48 5.24 -2.30
N LYS A 250 -23.25 4.74 -2.23
CA LYS A 250 -22.05 5.55 -1.88
C LYS A 250 -20.97 5.57 -2.97
N ARG A 251 -21.40 5.66 -4.24
CA ARG A 251 -20.49 5.58 -5.39
C ARG A 251 -19.34 6.60 -5.34
N ASP A 252 -19.60 7.81 -4.86
CA ASP A 252 -18.61 8.88 -4.86
C ASP A 252 -17.78 8.97 -3.56
N THR A 253 -18.15 8.23 -2.52
CA THR A 253 -17.61 8.41 -1.16
C THR A 253 -17.02 7.14 -0.53
N ALA A 254 -17.46 5.95 -0.93
CA ALA A 254 -16.95 4.68 -0.43
C ALA A 254 -16.55 3.78 -1.60
N TRP A 255 -15.25 3.78 -1.91
CA TRP A 255 -14.68 2.97 -2.96
C TRP A 255 -13.52 2.12 -2.43
N SER A 256 -13.34 0.93 -2.98
CA SER A 256 -12.20 0.08 -2.68
C SER A 256 -11.66 -0.56 -3.94
N ARG A 257 -10.34 -0.62 -4.07
CA ARG A 257 -9.65 -1.23 -5.22
C ARG A 257 -8.44 -2.00 -4.72
N GLY A 258 -8.33 -3.26 -5.15
CA GLY A 258 -7.23 -4.15 -4.76
C GLY A 258 -5.86 -3.49 -4.88
N SER A 259 -5.00 -3.70 -3.89
CA SER A 259 -3.64 -3.16 -3.83
C SER A 259 -3.51 -1.67 -4.22
N SER A 260 -4.40 -0.79 -3.77
CA SER A 260 -4.35 0.65 -4.12
C SER A 260 -3.18 1.40 -3.47
N PHE A 261 -2.85 1.02 -2.23
CA PHE A 261 -1.73 1.56 -1.48
C PHE A 261 -0.82 0.43 -1.05
N MET A 262 0.43 0.76 -0.77
CA MET A 262 1.41 -0.18 -0.25
C MET A 262 2.33 0.49 0.76
N TYR A 263 2.84 -0.30 1.69
CA TYR A 263 3.89 0.07 2.62
C TYR A 263 4.73 -1.16 2.97
N VAL A 264 5.90 -0.93 3.58
CA VAL A 264 6.79 -2.01 3.99
C VAL A 264 7.27 -1.76 5.41
N VAL A 265 7.19 -2.79 6.25
CA VAL A 265 7.72 -2.78 7.61
C VAL A 265 8.85 -3.79 7.76
N CYS A 266 9.77 -3.55 8.70
CA CYS A 266 10.85 -4.47 9.00
C CYS A 266 11.37 -4.20 10.42
N GLY A 267 11.22 -5.16 11.33
CA GLY A 267 11.62 -4.99 12.72
C GLY A 267 10.65 -4.15 13.54
N VAL A 268 10.97 -4.01 14.83
CA VAL A 268 10.12 -3.34 15.83
C VAL A 268 10.92 -2.37 16.69
N ASP A 269 10.32 -1.22 16.98
CA ASP A 269 10.74 -0.33 18.06
C ASP A 269 9.94 -0.65 19.32
N ARG A 270 10.61 -1.29 20.28
CA ARG A 270 10.00 -1.73 21.54
C ARG A 270 9.46 -0.57 22.38
N THR A 271 9.96 0.65 22.20
CA THR A 271 9.48 1.83 22.94
C THR A 271 8.11 2.31 22.43
N ARG A 272 7.78 2.04 21.16
CA ARG A 272 6.49 2.39 20.56
C ARG A 272 5.44 1.28 20.71
N ARG A 273 5.87 0.04 20.94
CA ARG A 273 4.99 -1.11 21.10
C ARG A 273 4.00 -0.90 22.24
N PHE A 274 2.76 -1.29 22.01
CA PHE A 274 1.70 -1.25 23.00
C PHE A 274 1.01 -2.61 23.09
N GLN A 275 0.94 -3.14 24.31
CA GLN A 275 0.26 -4.40 24.58
C GLN A 275 -1.25 -4.13 24.69
N VAL A 276 -2.00 -4.62 23.71
CA VAL A 276 -3.46 -4.68 23.74
C VAL A 276 -3.85 -6.12 24.00
N GLU A 277 -4.73 -6.33 24.97
CA GLU A 277 -5.36 -7.63 25.24
C GLU A 277 -6.42 -7.93 24.17
N LEU A 278 -6.61 -9.22 23.86
CA LEU A 278 -7.56 -9.62 22.82
C LEU A 278 -8.98 -9.15 23.18
N GLY A 279 -9.62 -8.40 22.28
CA GLY A 279 -10.96 -7.84 22.50
C GLY A 279 -11.01 -6.55 23.34
N ASP A 280 -9.88 -6.04 23.86
CA ASP A 280 -9.85 -4.77 24.60
C ASP A 280 -9.88 -3.55 23.66
N VAL A 281 -11.07 -3.30 23.09
CA VAL A 281 -11.34 -2.16 22.20
C VAL A 281 -11.09 -0.83 22.91
N LYS A 282 -11.35 -0.74 24.22
CA LYS A 282 -11.16 0.51 24.97
C LYS A 282 -9.68 0.89 25.08
N ALA A 283 -8.82 -0.05 25.44
CA ALA A 283 -7.38 0.20 25.49
C ALA A 283 -6.80 0.48 24.10
N LEU A 284 -7.27 -0.25 23.08
CA LEU A 284 -6.92 0.00 21.68
C LEU A 284 -7.24 1.44 21.28
N GLN A 285 -8.50 1.86 21.43
CA GLN A 285 -8.95 3.20 21.03
C GLN A 285 -8.20 4.29 21.81
N LYS A 286 -8.06 4.13 23.13
CA LYS A 286 -7.27 5.04 23.96
C LYS A 286 -5.84 5.22 23.44
N ARG A 287 -5.18 4.14 23.01
CA ARG A 287 -3.83 4.20 22.42
C ARG A 287 -3.85 4.85 21.04
N LEU A 288 -4.85 4.53 20.22
CA LEU A 288 -4.99 5.10 18.87
C LEU A 288 -5.30 6.59 18.89
N ASP A 289 -5.94 7.11 19.94
CA ASP A 289 -6.24 8.53 20.11
C ASP A 289 -5.14 9.31 20.83
N ALA A 290 -4.24 8.63 21.54
CA ALA A 290 -3.17 9.28 22.29
C ALA A 290 -2.32 10.21 21.40
N GLU A 291 -1.97 11.39 21.92
CA GLU A 291 -0.97 12.25 21.30
C GLU A 291 0.41 11.64 21.52
N LEU A 292 0.92 11.00 20.47
CA LEU A 292 2.23 10.35 20.47
C LEU A 292 3.13 11.12 19.51
N ASP A 293 4.29 11.56 19.99
CA ASP A 293 5.33 12.15 19.14
C ASP A 293 6.04 11.04 18.36
N ILE A 294 5.39 10.62 17.28
CA ILE A 294 5.90 9.59 16.39
C ILE A 294 6.61 10.26 15.24
N HIS A 295 7.90 9.98 15.11
CA HIS A 295 8.70 10.28 13.93
C HIS A 295 9.13 8.96 13.29
N LEU A 296 8.72 8.73 12.05
CA LEU A 296 9.14 7.59 11.24
C LEU A 296 9.93 8.12 10.03
N LYS A 297 11.02 7.46 9.70
CA LYS A 297 11.81 7.71 8.49
C LYS A 297 11.94 6.40 7.73
N ASP A 298 11.69 6.41 6.43
CA ASP A 298 11.90 5.23 5.58
C ASP A 298 13.24 5.26 4.83
N ARG A 299 13.54 4.17 4.10
CA ARG A 299 14.80 4.04 3.33
C ARG A 299 14.93 5.05 2.19
N LEU A 300 13.82 5.60 1.70
CA LEU A 300 13.81 6.63 0.67
C LEU A 300 13.97 8.03 1.28
N SER A 301 14.32 8.12 2.57
CA SER A 301 14.45 9.37 3.33
C SER A 301 13.16 10.20 3.34
N ARG A 302 11.99 9.57 3.21
CA ARG A 302 10.72 10.22 3.51
C ARG A 302 10.46 10.17 4.99
N HIS A 303 9.81 11.21 5.50
CA HIS A 303 9.53 11.35 6.92
C HIS A 303 8.03 11.41 7.16
N PHE A 304 7.58 10.77 8.23
CA PHE A 304 6.23 10.89 8.77
C PHE A 304 6.30 11.39 10.21
N TYR A 305 5.45 12.36 10.54
CA TYR A 305 5.27 12.90 11.87
C TYR A 305 3.79 12.79 12.23
N LYS A 306 3.44 12.16 13.36
CA LYS A 306 2.06 12.20 13.87
C LYS A 306 1.91 13.42 14.80
N GLY A 307 0.73 14.06 14.73
CA GLY A 307 0.45 15.36 15.35
C GLY A 307 0.60 16.58 14.41
N THR A 308 0.76 16.34 13.12
CA THR A 308 1.10 17.36 12.12
C THR A 308 0.36 17.16 10.80
N THR A 309 -0.90 16.70 10.82
CA THR A 309 -1.79 17.11 9.70
C THR A 309 -2.07 18.57 9.97
N PRO A 310 -1.60 19.51 9.14
CA PRO A 310 -1.92 20.90 9.35
C PRO A 310 -3.43 21.05 9.28
N ARG A 311 -4.07 21.40 10.40
CA ARG A 311 -5.49 21.76 10.38
C ARG A 311 -5.58 23.09 9.67
N PHE A 312 -6.53 23.22 8.75
CA PHE A 312 -6.76 24.49 8.09
C PHE A 312 -8.20 24.94 8.25
N GLU A 313 -8.37 26.24 8.33
CA GLU A 313 -9.66 26.92 8.30
C GLU A 313 -9.68 27.87 7.12
N LEU A 314 -10.85 27.99 6.49
CA LEU A 314 -11.10 28.96 5.44
C LEU A 314 -11.78 30.17 6.06
N MET A 315 -11.22 31.35 5.82
CA MET A 315 -11.72 32.62 6.33
C MET A 315 -11.90 33.60 5.17
N SER A 316 -12.84 34.53 5.30
CA SER A 316 -12.93 35.66 4.38
C SER A 316 -11.72 36.58 4.55
N GLY A 317 -11.15 37.04 3.44
CA GLY A 317 -10.07 38.03 3.41
C GLY A 317 -10.56 39.47 3.60
N GLN A 318 -9.67 40.43 3.38
CA GLN A 318 -10.02 41.85 3.46
C GLN A 318 -10.75 42.34 2.21
N GLN A 319 -10.47 41.70 1.07
CA GLN A 319 -11.15 41.98 -0.20
C GLN A 319 -12.32 41.01 -0.41
N GLU A 320 -13.37 41.46 -1.09
CA GLU A 320 -14.62 40.69 -1.29
C GLU A 320 -14.41 39.31 -1.95
N ASN A 321 -13.34 39.15 -2.74
CA ASN A 321 -12.99 37.90 -3.42
C ASN A 321 -11.77 37.19 -2.84
N GLU A 322 -11.25 37.66 -1.71
CA GLU A 322 -10.09 37.07 -1.05
C GLU A 322 -10.53 36.02 -0.04
N ILE A 323 -9.89 34.85 -0.06
CA ILE A 323 -10.04 33.79 0.93
C ILE A 323 -8.68 33.57 1.59
N VAL A 324 -8.67 33.52 2.91
CA VAL A 324 -7.48 33.19 3.70
C VAL A 324 -7.60 31.76 4.19
N VAL A 325 -6.62 30.94 3.85
CA VAL A 325 -6.44 29.60 4.41
C VAL A 325 -5.49 29.72 5.59
N ALA A 326 -6.01 29.59 6.80
CA ALA A 326 -5.22 29.61 8.03
C ALA A 326 -4.81 28.19 8.41
N ILE A 327 -3.52 27.86 8.31
CA ILE A 327 -2.99 26.52 8.44
C ILE A 327 -2.17 26.42 9.73
N HIS A 328 -2.58 25.56 10.66
CA HIS A 328 -1.87 25.34 11.92
C HIS A 328 -0.63 24.44 11.73
N VAL A 329 0.55 24.99 12.00
CA VAL A 329 1.89 24.38 11.82
C VAL A 329 2.72 24.39 13.13
N PRO A 330 2.27 23.74 14.22
CA PRO A 330 2.82 23.90 15.58
C PRO A 330 4.29 23.47 15.77
N LYS A 331 4.80 22.53 14.96
CA LYS A 331 6.20 22.04 14.97
C LYS A 331 7.18 22.92 14.17
N MET A 332 6.75 24.02 13.55
CA MET A 332 7.69 24.98 12.97
C MET A 332 8.35 25.81 14.08
N LYS A 333 9.69 25.88 14.09
CA LYS A 333 10.44 26.55 15.18
C LYS A 333 10.95 27.93 14.77
N SER A 334 11.04 28.21 13.47
CA SER A 334 11.54 29.48 12.94
C SER A 334 10.89 29.79 11.58
N PRO A 335 10.65 31.07 11.26
CA PRO A 335 10.29 31.50 9.90
C PRO A 335 11.34 31.24 8.84
N SER A 336 12.58 30.93 9.23
CA SER A 336 13.68 30.59 8.30
C SER A 336 13.62 29.14 7.79
N GLU A 337 12.72 28.30 8.30
CA GLU A 337 12.53 26.95 7.77
C GLU A 337 11.89 27.02 6.38
N GLN A 338 12.33 26.16 5.45
CA GLN A 338 11.83 26.16 4.08
C GLN A 338 10.35 25.74 4.05
N ILE A 339 9.50 26.58 3.47
CA ILE A 339 8.09 26.28 3.19
C ILE A 339 7.87 26.46 1.70
N ALA A 340 7.29 25.45 1.05
CA ALA A 340 6.76 25.56 -0.29
C ALA A 340 5.24 25.58 -0.21
N VAL A 341 4.62 26.61 -0.80
CA VAL A 341 3.17 26.70 -0.98
C VAL A 341 2.92 26.76 -2.48
N ASP A 342 2.09 25.85 -2.96
CA ASP A 342 1.77 25.70 -4.38
C ASP A 342 0.26 25.53 -4.56
N LEU A 343 -0.22 25.93 -5.73
CA LEU A 343 -1.63 25.86 -6.10
C LEU A 343 -1.75 25.45 -7.56
N THR A 344 -2.36 24.30 -7.83
CA THR A 344 -2.59 23.80 -9.18
C THR A 344 -3.99 23.22 -9.26
N ASP A 345 -4.79 23.60 -10.26
CA ASP A 345 -6.16 23.08 -10.46
C ASP A 345 -7.05 23.19 -9.20
N SER A 346 -6.94 24.30 -8.46
CA SER A 346 -7.61 24.52 -7.16
C SER A 346 -7.23 23.52 -6.05
N VAL A 347 -6.10 22.83 -6.18
CA VAL A 347 -5.49 22.01 -5.13
C VAL A 347 -4.38 22.81 -4.47
N LEU A 348 -4.59 23.18 -3.21
CA LEU A 348 -3.58 23.83 -2.38
C LEU A 348 -2.63 22.76 -1.82
N THR A 349 -1.35 22.91 -2.11
CA THR A 349 -0.26 22.10 -1.55
C THR A 349 0.59 22.97 -0.62
N VAL A 350 0.74 22.54 0.64
CA VAL A 350 1.72 23.12 1.57
C VAL A 350 2.70 22.04 1.97
N PHE A 351 3.98 22.29 1.71
CA PHE A 351 5.06 21.37 2.01
C PHE A 351 6.11 22.08 2.86
N VAL A 352 6.44 21.44 3.98
CA VAL A 352 7.57 21.82 4.83
C VAL A 352 8.47 20.60 4.91
N PRO A 353 9.69 20.63 4.33
CA PRO A 353 10.58 19.50 4.27
C PRO A 353 10.78 18.87 5.65
N GLY A 354 10.52 17.56 5.74
CA GLY A 354 10.67 16.82 6.98
C GLY A 354 9.73 17.27 8.10
N LYS A 355 8.58 17.91 7.81
CA LYS A 355 7.56 18.24 8.83
C LYS A 355 6.12 18.05 8.35
N TYR A 356 5.76 18.67 7.23
CA TYR A 356 4.36 18.78 6.79
C TYR A 356 4.21 18.50 5.29
N LEU A 357 3.13 17.81 4.93
CA LEU A 357 2.58 17.79 3.58
C LEU A 357 1.05 17.88 3.70
N LEU A 358 0.49 19.03 3.36
CA LEU A 358 -0.95 19.24 3.18
C LEU A 358 -1.23 19.29 1.69
N LYS A 359 -2.18 18.50 1.22
CA LYS A 359 -2.79 18.63 -0.11
C LYS A 359 -4.29 18.65 0.06
N THR A 360 -4.94 19.75 -0.30
CA THR A 360 -6.39 19.89 -0.16
C THR A 360 -7.00 20.53 -1.38
N LYS A 361 -8.10 19.95 -1.88
CA LYS A 361 -8.90 20.53 -2.95
C LYS A 361 -9.79 21.61 -2.36
N LEU A 362 -9.70 22.82 -2.90
CA LEU A 362 -10.53 23.94 -2.45
C LEU A 362 -11.95 23.82 -3.02
N PRO A 363 -12.98 24.23 -2.27
CA PRO A 363 -14.38 24.13 -2.71
C PRO A 363 -14.78 25.20 -3.75
N PHE A 364 -13.82 25.94 -4.29
CA PHE A 364 -14.01 27.01 -5.27
C PHE A 364 -12.84 27.05 -6.24
N GLN A 365 -13.07 27.64 -7.41
CA GLN A 365 -12.00 27.93 -8.37
C GLN A 365 -11.19 29.14 -7.92
N VAL A 366 -9.87 29.03 -8.04
CA VAL A 366 -8.92 30.10 -7.70
C VAL A 366 -8.41 30.75 -8.99
N GLU A 367 -8.12 32.04 -8.94
CA GLU A 367 -7.48 32.76 -10.03
C GLU A 367 -6.00 32.36 -10.15
N GLU A 368 -5.54 31.93 -11.33
CA GLU A 368 -4.17 31.44 -11.56
C GLU A 368 -3.20 32.56 -12.01
N ALA A 369 -3.56 33.82 -11.83
CA ALA A 369 -2.73 34.95 -12.20
C ALA A 369 -1.50 35.10 -11.27
N ALA A 370 -0.39 35.60 -11.81
CA ALA A 370 0.80 35.89 -11.02
C ALA A 370 0.47 36.83 -9.84
N GLY A 371 0.75 36.39 -8.61
CA GLY A 371 0.46 37.14 -7.38
C GLY A 371 -0.92 36.85 -6.75
N SER A 372 -1.69 35.90 -7.26
CA SER A 372 -2.97 35.46 -6.65
C SER A 372 -2.81 34.63 -5.38
N LEU A 373 -1.57 34.18 -5.10
CA LEU A 373 -1.20 33.42 -3.92
C LEU A 373 -0.16 34.20 -3.12
N GLN A 374 -0.49 34.50 -1.85
CA GLN A 374 0.45 35.07 -0.90
C GLN A 374 0.48 34.22 0.36
N ALA A 375 1.68 33.77 0.76
CA ALA A 375 1.87 32.99 1.97
C ALA A 375 2.64 33.81 3.01
N MET A 376 2.11 33.90 4.21
CA MET A 376 2.74 34.58 5.34
C MET A 376 2.73 33.66 6.56
N LEU A 377 3.90 33.41 7.13
CA LEU A 377 4.03 32.62 8.35
C LEU A 377 4.06 33.52 9.58
N THR A 378 3.17 33.27 10.52
CA THR A 378 3.21 33.81 11.89
C THR A 378 2.97 32.66 12.85
N LEU A 379 4.04 32.10 13.41
CA LEU A 379 3.99 30.87 14.20
C LEU A 379 2.92 30.95 15.32
N PRO A 380 2.11 29.89 15.51
CA PRO A 380 2.14 28.59 14.83
C PRO A 380 1.27 28.52 13.56
N ILE A 381 0.92 29.64 12.91
CA ILE A 381 -0.02 29.70 11.79
C ILE A 381 0.67 30.10 10.48
N LEU A 382 0.47 29.33 9.43
CA LEU A 382 0.75 29.73 8.05
C LEU A 382 -0.54 30.24 7.42
N ARG A 383 -0.57 31.51 7.02
CA ARG A 383 -1.69 32.11 6.31
C ARG A 383 -1.41 32.09 4.82
N VAL A 384 -2.35 31.56 4.02
CA VAL A 384 -2.29 31.60 2.56
C VAL A 384 -3.49 32.38 2.05
N ALA A 385 -3.27 33.57 1.52
CA ALA A 385 -4.29 34.37 0.87
C ALA A 385 -4.43 33.96 -0.61
N LEU A 386 -5.67 33.76 -1.04
CA LEU A 386 -6.06 33.29 -2.36
C LEU A 386 -7.18 34.18 -2.92
N ARG A 387 -7.23 34.37 -4.24
CA ARG A 387 -8.35 35.06 -4.90
C ARG A 387 -9.31 34.10 -5.58
N LYS A 388 -10.59 34.16 -5.20
CA LYS A 388 -11.66 33.39 -5.83
C LYS A 388 -11.91 33.92 -7.24
N LYS A 389 -12.00 33.00 -8.20
CA LYS A 389 -12.39 33.34 -9.57
C LYS A 389 -13.87 33.74 -9.60
N VAL A 390 -14.15 35.00 -9.96
CA VAL A 390 -15.53 35.47 -10.16
C VAL A 390 -16.01 34.93 -11.51
N LYS A 391 -17.15 34.21 -11.50
CA LYS A 391 -17.83 33.86 -12.75
C LYS A 391 -18.52 35.14 -13.25
N TYR A 392 -18.06 35.65 -14.40
CA TYR A 392 -18.77 36.69 -15.15
C TYR A 392 -20.03 36.13 -15.80
#